data_AF-A0A956KUU9-F1
#
_entry.id   AF-A0A956KUU9-F1
#
_cell.length_a   1.000
_cell.length_b   1.000
_cell.length_c   1.000
_cell.angle_alpha   90.00
_cell.angle_beta   90.00
_cell.angle_gamma   90.00
#
_symmetry.space_group_name_H-M   'P 1'
#
loop_
_entity.id
_entity.type
_entity.pdbx_description
1 polymer ?
#
loop_
_entity_poly.entity_id
_entity_poly.type
_entity_poly.pdbx_seq_one_letter_code
_entity_poly.pdbx_strand_id
1 'polypeptide(L)'
;PDTVWGAATELHQHHMEIRGMGILNITHLFGVAAVRDNKKIEVVVELSDVEEGDYDRLGTEAQVWPILSVDVPLVRIPLRPGRNIASLIEVVARNQLLKYRGHDSAREFQEKVNARIKASLGDLPGGAPESLPAAISQSIPVTEVE
;
A
#
# COMPACT_ATOMS: atom_id res chain seq x y z
N PRO A 1 -22.04 7.08 7.07
CA PRO A 1 -21.57 5.67 7.13
C PRO A 1 -20.04 5.65 7.11
N ASP A 2 -19.42 4.83 7.93
CA ASP A 2 -17.97 4.75 8.17
C ASP A 2 -17.36 3.41 7.74
N THR A 3 -18.18 2.50 7.20
CA THR A 3 -17.76 1.15 6.82
C THR A 3 -18.53 0.67 5.59
N VAL A 4 -17.84 -0.10 4.73
CA VAL A 4 -18.41 -0.76 3.55
C VAL A 4 -18.27 -2.27 3.67
N TRP A 5 -19.30 -3.00 3.22
CA TRP A 5 -19.33 -4.46 3.17
C TRP A 5 -19.50 -4.92 1.72
N GLY A 6 -18.72 -5.92 1.32
CA GLY A 6 -18.85 -6.60 0.03
C GLY A 6 -19.50 -7.98 0.21
N ALA A 7 -20.28 -8.39 -0.79
CA ALA A 7 -20.88 -9.72 -0.89
C ALA A 7 -20.98 -10.12 -2.37
N ALA A 8 -20.95 -11.42 -2.65
CA ALA A 8 -21.22 -11.94 -3.98
C ALA A 8 -22.73 -11.92 -4.27
N THR A 9 -23.12 -11.92 -5.55
CA THR A 9 -24.50 -12.15 -5.95
C THR A 9 -24.86 -13.63 -5.79
N GLU A 10 -26.16 -13.94 -5.64
CA GLU A 10 -26.63 -15.32 -5.44
C GLU A 10 -26.15 -16.28 -6.54
N LEU A 11 -26.14 -15.82 -7.80
CA LEU A 11 -25.77 -16.65 -8.95
C LEU A 11 -24.29 -17.09 -8.94
N HIS A 12 -23.38 -16.25 -8.47
CA HIS A 12 -21.94 -16.51 -8.53
C HIS A 12 -21.33 -16.85 -7.16
N GLN A 13 -22.16 -17.00 -6.13
CA GLN A 13 -21.71 -17.27 -4.78
C GLN A 13 -20.82 -18.52 -4.74
N HIS A 14 -19.65 -18.41 -4.10
CA HIS A 14 -18.64 -19.47 -3.94
C HIS A 14 -18.03 -20.04 -5.23
N HIS A 15 -18.34 -19.49 -6.41
CA HIS A 15 -17.77 -19.92 -7.68
C HIS A 15 -16.65 -18.97 -8.14
N MET A 16 -15.66 -19.51 -8.86
CA MET A 16 -14.54 -18.76 -9.43
C MET A 16 -14.26 -19.23 -10.85
N GLU A 17 -14.08 -18.30 -11.79
CA GLU A 17 -13.58 -18.61 -13.13
C GLU A 17 -12.05 -18.58 -13.12
N ILE A 18 -11.44 -19.62 -13.70
CA ILE A 18 -10.01 -19.69 -13.94
C ILE A 18 -9.79 -20.03 -15.40
N ARG A 19 -9.13 -19.11 -16.12
CA ARG A 19 -8.83 -19.31 -17.54
C ARG A 19 -8.05 -20.60 -17.77
N GLY A 20 -8.53 -21.42 -18.70
CA GLY A 20 -7.97 -22.75 -18.99
C GLY A 20 -8.50 -23.88 -18.11
N MET A 21 -9.23 -23.57 -17.03
CA MET A 21 -9.88 -24.56 -16.15
C MET A 21 -11.41 -24.42 -16.10
N GLY A 22 -11.95 -23.24 -16.45
CA GLY A 22 -13.40 -22.97 -16.40
C GLY A 22 -13.87 -22.52 -15.02
N ILE A 23 -15.14 -22.79 -14.72
CA ILE A 23 -15.78 -22.38 -13.46
C ILE A 23 -15.56 -23.48 -12.41
N LEU A 24 -15.05 -23.08 -11.24
CA LEU A 24 -14.75 -23.95 -10.12
C LEU A 24 -15.60 -23.57 -8.90
N ASN A 25 -16.05 -24.57 -8.14
CA ASN A 25 -16.73 -24.37 -6.87
C ASN A 25 -15.70 -24.42 -5.72
N ILE A 26 -15.43 -23.27 -5.10
CA ILE A 26 -14.39 -23.12 -4.07
C ILE A 26 -14.77 -23.84 -2.77
N THR A 27 -16.06 -23.85 -2.41
CA THR A 27 -16.54 -24.56 -1.20
C THR A 27 -16.33 -26.08 -1.31
N HIS A 28 -16.57 -26.68 -2.48
CA HIS A 28 -16.35 -28.11 -2.69
C HIS A 28 -14.87 -28.49 -2.72
N LEU A 29 -14.02 -27.61 -3.25
CA LEU A 29 -12.58 -27.86 -3.36
C LEU A 29 -11.82 -27.68 -2.04
N PHE A 30 -12.18 -26.65 -1.25
CA PHE A 30 -11.40 -26.23 -0.08
C PHE A 30 -12.21 -26.16 1.22
N GLY A 31 -13.49 -26.49 1.18
CA GLY A 31 -14.39 -26.49 2.33
C GLY A 31 -14.93 -25.12 2.72
N VAL A 32 -15.84 -25.11 3.70
CA VAL A 32 -16.54 -23.91 4.18
C VAL A 32 -15.60 -22.85 4.77
N ALA A 33 -14.42 -23.25 5.25
CA ALA A 33 -13.44 -22.33 5.80
C ALA A 33 -12.84 -21.37 4.75
N ALA A 34 -12.85 -21.76 3.47
CA ALA A 34 -12.28 -21.00 2.36
C ALA A 34 -13.21 -19.92 1.79
N VAL A 35 -14.48 -19.88 2.21
CA VAL A 35 -15.49 -18.95 1.66
C VAL A 35 -16.14 -18.10 2.74
N ARG A 36 -16.62 -16.91 2.36
CA ARG A 36 -17.42 -16.02 3.21
C ARG A 36 -18.54 -15.41 2.37
N ASP A 37 -19.73 -15.28 2.93
CA ASP A 37 -20.88 -14.70 2.21
C ASP A 37 -20.80 -13.19 2.12
N ASN A 38 -20.23 -12.55 3.14
CA ASN A 38 -19.90 -11.14 3.15
C ASN A 38 -18.59 -10.88 3.88
N LYS A 39 -17.97 -9.73 3.60
CA LYS A 39 -16.76 -9.27 4.29
C LYS A 39 -16.69 -7.74 4.30
N LYS A 40 -16.30 -7.17 5.44
CA LYS A 40 -15.94 -5.76 5.55
C LYS A 40 -14.75 -5.45 4.64
N ILE A 41 -14.84 -4.39 3.85
CA ILE A 41 -13.76 -3.91 2.99
C ILE A 41 -12.88 -2.97 3.82
N GLU A 42 -11.62 -3.36 4.06
CA GLU A 42 -10.68 -2.64 4.93
C GLU A 42 -9.47 -2.08 4.18
N VAL A 43 -9.23 -2.57 2.96
CA VAL A 43 -8.18 -2.11 2.05
C VAL A 43 -8.58 -2.46 0.61
N VAL A 44 -8.23 -1.59 -0.32
CA VAL A 44 -8.28 -1.80 -1.76
C VAL A 44 -6.87 -2.07 -2.25
N VAL A 45 -6.69 -3.17 -2.98
CA VAL A 45 -5.43 -3.46 -3.68
C VAL A 45 -5.66 -3.33 -5.17
N GLU A 46 -5.00 -2.36 -5.78
CA GLU A 46 -5.07 -2.13 -7.22
C GLU A 46 -3.85 -2.74 -7.89
N LEU A 47 -4.10 -3.62 -8.85
CA LEU A 47 -3.07 -4.23 -9.68
C LEU A 47 -2.94 -3.38 -10.95
N SER A 48 -1.86 -2.60 -11.05
CA SER A 48 -1.62 -1.71 -12.19
C SER A 48 -0.53 -2.25 -13.10
N ASP A 49 -0.58 -1.90 -14.37
CA ASP A 49 0.58 -2.04 -15.25
C ASP A 49 1.71 -1.13 -14.78
N VAL A 50 2.94 -1.47 -15.18
CA VAL A 50 4.12 -0.66 -14.88
C VAL A 50 4.06 0.59 -15.74
N GLU A 51 3.43 1.66 -15.25
CA GLU A 51 3.77 2.99 -15.75
C GLU A 51 5.07 3.48 -15.10
N GLU A 52 5.85 4.23 -15.86
CA GLU A 52 7.01 4.99 -15.39
C GLU A 52 6.55 6.06 -14.41
N GLY A 53 6.32 5.65 -13.17
CA GLY A 53 5.93 6.52 -12.06
C GLY A 53 6.70 6.18 -10.81
N ASP A 54 6.92 7.17 -9.95
CA ASP A 54 7.56 6.99 -8.65
C ASP A 54 6.56 6.30 -7.72
N TYR A 55 6.70 4.97 -7.57
CA TYR A 55 5.92 4.21 -6.59
C TYR A 55 6.44 4.53 -5.20
N ASP A 56 5.53 4.68 -4.23
CA ASP A 56 5.90 4.79 -2.83
C ASP A 56 6.60 3.50 -2.36
N ARG A 57 7.93 3.57 -2.21
CA ARG A 57 8.77 2.46 -1.74
C ARG A 57 8.81 2.35 -0.22
N LEU A 58 8.43 3.41 0.48
CA LEU A 58 8.53 3.50 1.94
C LEU A 58 7.19 3.21 2.62
N GLY A 59 6.06 3.41 1.92
CA GLY A 59 4.72 3.23 2.48
C GLY A 59 4.31 4.40 3.37
N THR A 60 4.89 5.57 3.14
CA THR A 60 4.66 6.83 3.87
C THR A 60 3.48 7.63 3.32
N GLU A 61 3.08 7.40 2.06
CA GLU A 61 1.94 8.07 1.47
C GLU A 61 0.65 7.30 1.73
N ALA A 62 -0.33 7.98 2.34
CA ALA A 62 -1.66 7.43 2.55
C ALA A 62 -2.53 7.72 1.33
N GLN A 63 -2.75 6.70 0.50
CA GLN A 63 -3.73 6.76 -0.60
C GLN A 63 -5.06 6.16 -0.14
N VAL A 64 -6.16 6.68 -0.69
CA VAL A 64 -7.51 6.19 -0.41
C VAL A 64 -8.29 6.00 -1.71
N TRP A 65 -9.26 5.10 -1.66
CA TRP A 65 -10.21 4.82 -2.73
C TRP A 65 -11.63 4.98 -2.18
N PRO A 66 -12.44 5.91 -2.71
CA PRO A 66 -13.80 6.13 -2.23
C PRO A 66 -14.75 5.02 -2.73
N ILE A 67 -15.44 4.36 -1.81
CA ILE A 67 -16.52 3.40 -2.11
C ILE A 67 -17.78 3.86 -1.40
N LEU A 68 -18.84 4.20 -2.15
CA LEU A 68 -20.10 4.73 -1.58
C LEU A 68 -19.85 5.88 -0.58
N SER A 69 -18.93 6.78 -0.94
CA SER A 69 -18.49 7.92 -0.11
C SER A 69 -17.76 7.54 1.19
N VAL A 70 -17.26 6.31 1.32
CA VAL A 70 -16.35 5.88 2.38
C VAL A 70 -14.94 5.76 1.81
N ASP A 71 -13.99 6.49 2.37
CA ASP A 71 -12.59 6.42 1.97
C ASP A 71 -11.93 5.17 2.55
N VAL A 72 -11.57 4.24 1.67
CA VAL A 72 -10.90 2.98 2.04
C VAL A 72 -9.41 3.09 1.67
N PRO A 73 -8.47 2.67 2.53
CA PRO A 73 -7.04 2.67 2.20
C PRO A 73 -6.74 1.95 0.88
N LEU A 74 -5.89 2.54 0.04
CA LEU A 74 -5.50 2.04 -1.27
C LEU A 74 -4.02 1.65 -1.28
N VAL A 75 -3.73 0.47 -1.82
CA VAL A 75 -2.37 0.01 -2.10
C VAL A 75 -2.26 -0.37 -3.58
N ARG A 76 -1.35 0.27 -4.30
CA ARG A 76 -1.06 -0.03 -5.71
C ARG A 76 0.10 -1.02 -5.79
N ILE A 77 -0.10 -2.14 -6.48
CA ILE A 77 0.96 -3.14 -6.71
C ILE A 77 1.19 -3.25 -8.22
N PRO A 78 2.40 -2.95 -8.71
CA PRO A 78 2.70 -3.10 -10.12
C PRO A 78 2.80 -4.58 -10.50
N LEU A 79 2.11 -4.94 -11.59
CA LEU A 79 2.17 -6.26 -12.19
C LEU A 79 3.48 -6.43 -12.94
N ARG A 80 4.28 -7.41 -12.52
CA ARG A 80 5.50 -7.82 -13.24
C ARG A 80 5.50 -9.34 -13.37
N PRO A 81 5.83 -9.89 -14.56
CA PRO A 81 6.01 -11.33 -14.73
C PRO A 81 6.97 -11.90 -13.68
N GLY A 82 6.66 -13.09 -13.16
CA GLY A 82 7.48 -13.78 -12.17
C GLY A 82 7.27 -13.34 -10.71
N ARG A 83 6.39 -12.38 -10.43
CA ARG A 83 5.99 -12.04 -9.05
C ARG A 83 4.83 -12.92 -8.57
N ASN A 84 4.93 -13.44 -7.35
CA ASN A 84 3.81 -14.10 -6.69
C ASN A 84 2.86 -13.04 -6.12
N ILE A 85 1.81 -12.72 -6.88
CA ILE A 85 0.82 -11.71 -6.51
C ILE A 85 0.03 -12.13 -5.25
N ALA A 86 -0.26 -13.42 -5.08
CA ALA A 86 -1.01 -13.90 -3.92
C ALA A 86 -0.26 -13.62 -2.61
N SER A 87 1.05 -13.89 -2.56
CA SER A 87 1.88 -13.59 -1.39
C SER A 87 1.99 -12.08 -1.13
N LEU A 88 2.03 -11.25 -2.18
CA LEU A 88 2.05 -9.79 -2.00
C LEU A 88 0.74 -9.27 -1.41
N ILE A 89 -0.40 -9.74 -1.91
CA ILE A 89 -1.72 -9.37 -1.38
C ILE A 89 -1.85 -9.79 0.09
N GLU A 90 -1.35 -10.97 0.45
CA GLU A 90 -1.34 -11.45 1.83
C GLU A 90 -0.52 -10.52 2.75
N VAL A 91 0.67 -10.11 2.32
CA VAL A 91 1.50 -9.16 3.08
C VAL A 91 0.80 -7.83 3.25
N VAL A 92 0.13 -7.32 2.21
CA VAL A 92 -0.67 -6.08 2.31
C VAL A 92 -1.79 -6.22 3.33
N ALA A 93 -2.55 -7.32 3.30
CA ALA A 93 -3.62 -7.55 4.26
C ALA A 93 -3.10 -7.61 5.71
N ARG A 94 -1.96 -8.27 5.94
CA ARG A 94 -1.32 -8.34 7.25
C ARG A 94 -0.78 -6.98 7.71
N ASN A 95 -0.17 -6.21 6.80
CA ASN A 95 0.31 -4.86 7.11
C ASN A 95 -0.84 -3.92 7.45
N GLN A 96 -1.97 -4.00 6.72
CA GLN A 96 -3.16 -3.22 7.04
C GLN A 96 -3.71 -3.57 8.43
N LEU A 97 -3.72 -4.87 8.79
CA LEU A 97 -4.11 -5.30 10.13
C LEU A 97 -3.17 -4.74 11.22
N LEU A 98 -1.86 -4.66 10.94
CA LEU A 98 -0.89 -4.04 11.86
C LEU A 98 -1.14 -2.54 12.02
N LYS A 99 -1.35 -1.81 10.91
CA LYS A 99 -1.70 -0.38 10.94
C LYS A 99 -2.97 -0.13 11.75
N TYR A 100 -4.01 -0.96 11.57
CA TYR A 100 -5.23 -0.90 12.37
C TYR A 100 -4.98 -1.13 13.87
N ARG A 101 -3.98 -1.94 14.23
CA ARG A 101 -3.56 -2.17 15.62
C ARG A 101 -2.59 -1.11 16.15
N GLY A 102 -2.30 -0.05 15.39
CA GLY A 102 -1.42 1.05 15.79
C GLY A 102 0.06 0.84 15.47
N HIS A 103 0.42 -0.18 14.70
CA HIS A 103 1.80 -0.45 14.29
C HIS A 103 2.04 0.05 12.86
N ASP A 104 2.91 1.05 12.71
CA ASP A 104 3.32 1.58 11.42
C ASP A 104 4.81 1.28 11.18
N SER A 105 5.07 0.21 10.42
CA SER A 105 6.42 -0.26 10.11
C SER A 105 7.27 0.79 9.41
N ALA A 106 6.68 1.64 8.56
CA ALA A 106 7.41 2.67 7.80
C ALA A 106 7.88 3.78 8.75
N ARG A 107 6.97 4.26 9.60
CA ARG A 107 7.28 5.27 10.62
C ARG A 107 8.33 4.77 11.62
N GLU A 108 8.16 3.55 12.13
CA GLU A 108 9.12 2.93 13.06
C GLU A 108 10.51 2.77 12.44
N PHE A 109 10.58 2.42 11.15
CA PHE A 109 11.85 2.32 10.44
C PHE A 109 12.50 3.69 10.23
N GLN A 110 11.71 4.69 9.83
CA GLN A 110 12.19 6.06 9.65
C GLN A 110 12.78 6.64 10.94
N GLU A 111 12.12 6.41 12.09
CA GLU A 111 12.62 6.81 13.41
C GLU A 111 13.98 6.17 13.73
N LYS A 112 14.14 4.86 13.44
CA LYS A 112 15.41 4.13 13.63
C LYS A 112 16.53 4.65 12.75
N VAL A 113 16.24 4.91 11.47
CA VAL A 113 17.23 5.46 10.52
C VAL A 113 17.66 6.86 10.97
N ASN A 114 16.72 7.73 11.32
CA ASN A 114 17.00 9.08 11.78
C ASN A 114 17.85 9.11 13.06
N ALA A 115 17.56 8.21 14.01
CA ALA A 115 18.35 8.08 15.23
C ALA A 115 19.81 7.68 14.92
N ARG A 116 20.01 6.78 13.96
CA ARG A 116 21.35 6.34 13.55
C ARG A 116 22.14 7.43 12.83
N ILE A 117 21.49 8.19 11.95
CA ILE A 117 22.10 9.33 11.26
C ILE A 117 22.57 10.39 12.27
N LYS A 118 21.72 10.74 13.25
CA LYS A 118 22.09 11.70 14.32
C LYS A 118 23.28 11.21 15.16
N ALA A 119 23.30 9.93 15.52
CA ALA A 119 24.40 9.34 16.26
C ALA A 119 25.73 9.38 15.48
N SER A 120 25.69 9.14 14.16
CA SER A 120 26.87 9.23 13.29
C SER A 120 27.34 10.66 13.03
N LEU A 121 26.43 11.65 13.02
CA LEU A 121 26.77 13.08 12.91
C LEU A 121 27.34 13.65 14.22
N GLY A 122 26.98 13.07 15.37
CA GLY A 122 27.54 13.44 16.68
C GLY A 122 28.99 13.02 16.91
N ASP A 123 29.55 12.19 16.02
CA ASP A 123 30.94 11.71 16.06
C ASP A 123 31.86 12.51 15.11
N LEU A 124 31.35 13.60 14.51
CA LEU A 124 32.16 14.55 13.75
C LEU A 124 32.90 15.49 14.72
N PRO A 125 34.25 15.52 14.71
CA PRO A 125 34.98 16.47 15.53
C PRO A 125 34.82 17.87 14.91
N GLY A 126 33.92 18.67 15.48
CA GLY A 126 33.89 20.13 15.30
C GLY A 126 32.53 20.72 14.95
N GLY A 127 31.97 21.45 15.93
CA GLY A 127 31.20 22.67 15.72
C GLY A 127 29.85 22.55 15.01
N ALA A 128 28.78 22.92 15.72
CA ALA A 128 27.49 23.22 15.10
C ALA A 128 27.67 24.11 13.85
N PRO A 129 27.09 23.76 12.68
CA PRO A 129 26.93 24.75 11.64
C PRO A 129 25.91 25.77 12.14
N GLU A 130 26.44 26.96 12.37
CA GLU A 130 25.76 28.24 12.51
C GLU A 130 24.60 28.34 11.51
N SER A 131 23.48 28.91 11.97
CA SER A 131 22.22 29.15 11.27
C SER A 131 22.28 29.06 9.73
N LEU A 132 21.41 28.23 9.14
CA LEU A 132 21.09 28.26 7.72
C LEU A 132 20.82 29.71 7.28
N PRO A 133 21.57 30.26 6.30
CA PRO A 133 21.30 31.60 5.82
C PRO A 133 19.96 31.62 5.08
N ALA A 134 19.09 32.54 5.48
CA ALA A 134 17.86 32.89 4.80
C ALA A 134 18.18 33.59 3.46
N ALA A 135 18.52 32.81 2.41
CA ALA A 135 18.66 33.35 1.06
C ALA A 135 18.68 32.25 -0.01
N ILE A 136 17.52 31.66 -0.34
CA ILE A 136 17.20 31.24 -1.72
C ILE A 136 15.71 31.54 -1.98
N SER A 137 15.37 32.83 -1.95
CA SER A 137 14.24 33.37 -2.71
C SER A 137 14.81 33.88 -4.02
N GLN A 138 14.90 33.04 -5.05
CA GLN A 138 15.03 33.45 -6.45
C GLN A 138 14.86 32.24 -7.38
N SER A 139 13.65 32.14 -7.94
CA SER A 139 13.34 31.78 -9.34
C SER A 139 14.37 30.95 -10.12
N ILE A 140 14.07 29.67 -10.33
CA ILE A 140 14.59 28.91 -11.49
C ILE A 140 13.51 28.97 -12.59
N PRO A 141 13.82 29.47 -13.80
CA PRO A 141 12.87 29.48 -14.90
C PRO A 141 12.65 28.05 -15.42
N VAL A 142 11.38 27.70 -15.64
CA VAL A 142 10.99 26.48 -16.36
C VAL A 142 11.31 26.71 -17.83
N THR A 143 12.29 26.02 -18.37
CA THR A 143 12.52 25.95 -19.81
C THR A 143 11.50 24.97 -20.39
N GLU A 144 10.64 25.46 -21.29
CA GLU A 144 9.79 24.64 -22.15
C GLU A 144 10.66 23.67 -22.97
N VAL A 145 10.24 22.41 -23.05
CA VAL A 145 10.73 21.46 -24.03
C VAL A 145 9.56 21.17 -24.97
N GLU A 146 9.78 21.46 -26.25
CA GLU A 146 8.89 21.21 -27.40
C GLU A 146 8.35 19.77 -27.49
#